data_AF-A0A9D6QIH2-F1
#
_entry.id   AF-A0A9D6QIH2-F1
#
_cell.length_a   1.000
_cell.length_b   1.000
_cell.length_c   1.000
_cell.angle_alpha   90.00
_cell.angle_beta   90.00
_cell.angle_gamma   90.00
#
_symmetry.space_group_name_H-M   'P 1'
#
loop_
_entity.id
_entity.type
_entity.pdbx_description
1 polymer ?
#
loop_
_entity_poly.entity_id
_entity_poly.type
_entity_poly.pdbx_seq_one_letter_code
_entity_poly.pdbx_strand_id
1 'polypeptide(L)'
;MNLRKSALLLLVCLLVLACSGEPSKPAALPYAAAKENLTTLDYDAALKNLEKTIKAAPDEPDGKEAAIVRIALLTAMAQSSSDMAEAYGIGVKQPAARMQTGPYTRMRSDYLGISRVYLMDAMEAVLKQRAKLSDAPLPLKITFPDFSGTEPAAMEKIRHGMAVQDSDRYRAELETSRNYLARVMAALAGAGEDVHKGHAAFQAGAVQLDTRVYLFELTAAFYKLRAIFEAKALDDSRYLRTTIEVVQGNLDVLDKLLAARPDKDLQARAKKLRAECDKALKKIT
;
A
#
# COMPACT_ATOMS: atom_id res chain seq x y z
N MET A 1 57.78 -3.40 -43.90
CA MET A 1 56.47 -3.69 -44.52
C MET A 1 55.70 -4.67 -43.63
N ASN A 2 55.22 -4.25 -42.44
CA ASN A 2 54.42 -5.12 -41.53
C ASN A 2 53.60 -4.35 -40.47
N LEU A 3 53.35 -3.04 -40.64
CA LEU A 3 52.55 -2.26 -39.67
C LEU A 3 51.05 -2.19 -39.98
N ARG A 4 50.63 -2.62 -41.18
CA ARG A 4 49.22 -2.53 -41.61
C ARG A 4 48.34 -3.72 -41.24
N LYS A 5 48.91 -4.84 -40.79
CA LYS A 5 48.14 -6.05 -40.44
C LYS A 5 47.70 -6.10 -38.97
N SER A 6 48.37 -5.37 -38.08
CA SER A 6 48.02 -5.36 -36.64
C SER A 6 46.87 -4.41 -36.29
N ALA A 7 46.63 -3.37 -37.10
CA ALA A 7 45.53 -2.43 -36.85
C ALA A 7 44.16 -3.00 -37.23
N LEU A 8 44.09 -3.93 -38.19
CA LEU A 8 42.84 -4.52 -38.65
C LEU A 8 42.32 -5.62 -37.69
N LEU A 9 43.21 -6.25 -36.91
CA LEU A 9 42.80 -7.27 -35.93
C LEU A 9 42.23 -6.65 -34.63
N LEU A 10 42.66 -5.43 -34.27
CA LEU A 10 42.17 -4.73 -33.08
C LEU A 10 40.80 -4.07 -33.26
N LEU A 11 40.38 -3.79 -34.50
CA LEU A 11 39.08 -3.19 -34.79
C LEU A 11 37.92 -4.22 -34.82
N VAL A 12 38.22 -5.50 -35.04
CA VAL A 12 37.21 -6.57 -35.10
C VAL A 12 36.89 -7.13 -33.71
N CYS A 13 37.80 -7.05 -32.75
CA CYS A 13 37.52 -7.47 -31.35
C CYS A 13 36.68 -6.45 -30.55
N LEU A 14 36.55 -5.21 -31.01
CA LEU A 14 35.73 -4.17 -30.35
C LEU A 14 34.25 -4.20 -30.75
N LEU A 15 33.86 -5.00 -31.74
CA LEU A 15 32.46 -5.13 -32.20
C LEU A 15 31.70 -6.32 -31.58
N VAL A 16 32.36 -7.17 -30.79
CA VAL A 16 31.73 -8.35 -30.15
C VAL A 16 31.42 -8.14 -28.66
N LEU A 17 31.67 -6.94 -28.13
CA LEU A 17 31.27 -6.54 -26.76
C LEU A 17 29.95 -5.76 -26.71
N ALA A 18 29.26 -5.62 -27.85
CA ALA A 18 27.93 -5.03 -27.89
C ALA A 18 26.86 -6.09 -27.57
N CYS A 19 26.35 -6.01 -26.34
CA CYS A 19 25.06 -6.55 -25.90
C CYS A 19 24.92 -8.08 -25.77
N SER A 20 25.75 -8.71 -24.94
CA SER A 20 25.27 -9.85 -24.14
C SER A 20 24.41 -9.34 -22.98
N GLY A 21 23.32 -8.64 -23.28
CA GLY A 21 22.27 -8.42 -22.30
C GLY A 21 21.57 -9.77 -22.14
N GLU A 22 21.71 -10.41 -20.98
CA GLU A 22 20.80 -11.50 -20.62
C GLU A 22 19.37 -11.05 -20.96
N PRO A 23 18.56 -11.86 -21.67
CA PRO A 23 17.21 -11.46 -21.98
C PRO A 23 16.52 -11.08 -20.67
N SER A 24 16.15 -9.81 -20.54
CA SER A 24 15.54 -9.29 -19.32
C SER A 24 14.34 -10.17 -19.00
N LYS A 25 14.29 -10.73 -17.79
CA LYS A 25 13.14 -11.52 -17.35
C LYS A 25 11.87 -10.70 -17.62
N PRO A 26 10.78 -11.30 -18.17
CA PRO A 26 9.58 -10.56 -18.56
C PRO A 26 8.97 -9.66 -17.48
N ALA A 27 9.25 -9.95 -16.20
CA ALA A 27 8.79 -9.21 -15.03
C ALA A 27 9.72 -8.08 -14.56
N ALA A 28 10.99 -8.05 -14.98
CA ALA A 28 12.00 -7.13 -14.46
C ALA A 28 11.72 -5.67 -14.88
N LEU A 29 11.40 -5.46 -16.16
CA LEU A 29 11.08 -4.13 -16.70
C LEU A 29 9.84 -3.49 -16.05
N PRO A 30 8.67 -4.15 -15.97
CA PRO A 30 7.52 -3.56 -15.30
C PRO A 30 7.78 -3.34 -13.81
N TYR A 31 8.55 -4.20 -13.13
CA TYR A 31 8.83 -3.98 -11.72
C TYR A 31 9.74 -2.77 -11.48
N ALA A 32 10.76 -2.57 -12.31
CA ALA A 32 11.59 -1.37 -12.28
C ALA A 32 10.76 -0.11 -12.51
N ALA A 33 9.89 -0.11 -13.52
CA ALA A 33 9.00 1.02 -13.81
C ALA A 33 8.02 1.30 -12.66
N ALA A 34 7.51 0.26 -11.98
CA ALA A 34 6.68 0.46 -10.78
C ALA A 34 7.43 1.20 -9.66
N LYS A 35 8.70 0.85 -9.41
CA LYS A 35 9.53 1.51 -8.39
C LYS A 35 9.81 2.97 -8.74
N GLU A 36 10.05 3.26 -10.02
CA GLU A 36 10.19 4.64 -10.50
C GLU A 36 8.90 5.44 -10.30
N ASN A 37 7.76 4.88 -10.71
CA ASN A 37 6.44 5.52 -10.57
C ASN A 37 6.08 5.80 -9.10
N LEU A 38 6.48 4.94 -8.16
CA LEU A 38 6.32 5.19 -6.74
C LEU A 38 7.12 6.41 -6.26
N THR A 39 8.28 6.64 -6.86
CA THR A 39 9.16 7.78 -6.53
C THR A 39 8.63 9.08 -7.14
N THR A 40 8.07 9.01 -8.34
CA THR A 40 7.45 10.16 -9.03
C THR A 40 5.98 10.40 -8.65
N LEU A 41 5.46 9.61 -7.70
CA LEU A 41 4.09 9.68 -7.18
C LEU A 41 2.99 9.37 -8.23
N ASP A 42 3.35 8.71 -9.33
CA ASP A 42 2.38 8.19 -10.31
C ASP A 42 1.84 6.82 -9.83
N TYR A 43 0.96 6.86 -8.84
CA TYR A 43 0.44 5.65 -8.18
C TYR A 43 -0.41 4.77 -9.10
N ASP A 44 -1.11 5.35 -10.08
CA ASP A 44 -1.89 4.58 -11.05
C ASP A 44 -0.98 3.79 -11.99
N ALA A 45 0.06 4.43 -12.51
CA ALA A 45 1.04 3.72 -13.33
C ALA A 45 1.84 2.70 -12.49
N ALA A 46 2.12 3.00 -11.21
CA ALA A 46 2.73 2.04 -10.30
C ALA A 46 1.86 0.79 -10.12
N LEU A 47 0.58 0.93 -9.78
CA LEU A 47 -0.36 -0.19 -9.62
C LEU A 47 -0.44 -1.04 -10.89
N LYS A 48 -0.55 -0.40 -12.06
CA LYS A 48 -0.59 -1.08 -13.36
C LYS A 48 0.67 -1.91 -13.62
N ASN A 49 1.84 -1.34 -13.33
CA ASN A 49 3.12 -2.02 -13.55
C ASN A 49 3.34 -3.15 -12.53
N LEU A 50 2.96 -2.98 -11.26
CA LEU A 50 2.97 -4.04 -10.25
C LEU A 50 2.09 -5.22 -10.68
N GLU A 51 0.88 -4.95 -11.18
CA GLU A 51 -0.03 -6.00 -11.66
C GLU A 51 0.57 -6.77 -12.86
N LYS A 52 1.20 -6.06 -13.81
CA LYS A 52 1.91 -6.71 -14.93
C LYS A 52 3.03 -7.63 -14.43
N THR A 53 3.83 -7.17 -13.46
CA THR A 53 4.90 -7.99 -12.85
C THR A 53 4.33 -9.24 -12.20
N ILE A 54 3.27 -9.11 -11.38
CA ILE A 54 2.62 -10.24 -10.71
C ILE A 54 2.08 -11.25 -11.72
N LYS A 55 1.44 -10.79 -12.81
CA LYS A 55 0.92 -11.67 -13.87
C LYS A 55 2.03 -12.38 -14.64
N ALA A 56 3.13 -11.69 -14.93
CA ALA A 56 4.23 -12.24 -15.71
C ALA A 56 5.08 -13.27 -14.94
N ALA A 57 5.18 -13.15 -13.61
CA ALA A 57 6.07 -13.99 -12.82
C ALA A 57 5.58 -14.22 -11.37
N PRO A 58 4.38 -14.79 -11.16
CA PRO A 58 3.68 -14.80 -9.87
C PRO A 58 4.42 -15.51 -8.72
N ASP A 59 5.29 -16.47 -9.02
CA ASP A 59 6.02 -17.26 -8.02
C ASP A 59 7.52 -16.93 -7.98
N GLU A 60 8.00 -16.07 -8.88
CA GLU A 60 9.36 -15.54 -8.91
C GLU A 60 9.56 -14.42 -7.88
N PRO A 61 10.81 -14.10 -7.49
CA PRO A 61 11.09 -13.03 -6.52
C PRO A 61 10.43 -11.69 -6.87
N ASP A 62 10.56 -11.21 -8.11
CA ASP A 62 9.98 -9.93 -8.54
C ASP A 62 8.45 -9.91 -8.42
N GLY A 63 7.78 -11.02 -8.76
CA GLY A 63 6.33 -11.12 -8.66
C GLY A 63 5.86 -11.12 -7.22
N LYS A 64 6.55 -11.84 -6.31
CA LYS A 64 6.27 -11.85 -4.87
C LYS A 64 6.47 -10.48 -4.24
N GLU A 65 7.59 -9.81 -4.56
CA GLU A 65 7.87 -8.46 -4.09
C GLU A 65 6.82 -7.46 -4.61
N ALA A 66 6.48 -7.51 -5.90
CA ALA A 66 5.42 -6.67 -6.48
C ALA A 66 4.06 -6.91 -5.83
N ALA A 67 3.76 -8.15 -5.45
CA ALA A 67 2.54 -8.53 -4.75
C ALA A 67 2.42 -7.81 -3.39
N ILE A 68 3.51 -7.77 -2.62
CA ILE A 68 3.58 -7.07 -1.32
C ILE A 68 3.43 -5.57 -1.52
N VAL A 69 4.18 -4.99 -2.45
CA VAL A 69 4.14 -3.55 -2.74
C VAL A 69 2.75 -3.11 -3.21
N ARG A 70 2.09 -3.91 -4.06
CA ARG A 70 0.73 -3.62 -4.53
C ARG A 70 -0.26 -3.56 -3.37
N ILE A 71 -0.21 -4.52 -2.46
CA ILE A 71 -1.09 -4.52 -1.28
C ILE A 71 -0.82 -3.29 -0.41
N ALA A 72 0.45 -2.99 -0.14
CA ALA A 72 0.83 -1.83 0.66
C ALA A 72 0.31 -0.52 0.03
N LEU A 73 0.47 -0.37 -1.29
CA LEU A 73 -0.02 0.79 -2.03
C LEU A 73 -1.54 0.89 -2.01
N LEU A 74 -2.28 -0.17 -2.33
CA LEU A 74 -3.75 -0.16 -2.27
C LEU A 74 -4.25 0.18 -0.87
N THR A 75 -3.61 -0.36 0.17
CA THR A 75 -3.96 -0.07 1.57
C THR A 75 -3.72 1.41 1.91
N ALA A 76 -2.60 1.97 1.46
CA ALA A 76 -2.30 3.39 1.63
C ALA A 76 -3.29 4.29 0.88
N MET A 77 -3.64 3.95 -0.36
CA MET A 77 -4.60 4.71 -1.18
C MET A 77 -6.02 4.65 -0.60
N ALA A 78 -6.41 3.50 -0.04
CA ALA A 78 -7.68 3.37 0.66
C ALA A 78 -7.74 4.30 1.89
N GLN A 79 -6.65 4.35 2.67
CA GLN A 79 -6.56 5.20 3.85
C GLN A 79 -6.49 6.69 3.50
N SER A 80 -5.67 7.09 2.51
CA SER A 80 -5.61 8.50 2.08
C SER A 80 -6.96 8.98 1.57
N SER A 81 -7.68 8.17 0.80
CA SER A 81 -9.03 8.49 0.33
C SER A 81 -10.04 8.56 1.48
N SER A 82 -9.95 7.66 2.47
CA SER A 82 -10.80 7.72 3.67
C SER A 82 -10.58 9.04 4.44
N ASP A 83 -9.34 9.49 4.55
CA ASP A 83 -9.00 10.74 5.23
C ASP A 83 -9.48 11.98 4.46
N MET A 84 -9.37 11.98 3.13
CA MET A 84 -9.96 13.02 2.28
C MET A 84 -11.48 13.09 2.51
N ALA A 85 -12.16 11.95 2.52
CA ALA A 85 -13.59 11.88 2.80
C ALA A 85 -13.95 12.42 4.19
N GLU A 86 -13.15 12.09 5.20
CA GLU A 86 -13.32 12.61 6.56
C GLU A 86 -13.14 14.14 6.58
N ALA A 87 -12.10 14.66 5.92
CA ALA A 87 -11.82 16.08 5.86
C ALA A 87 -13.00 16.86 5.27
N TYR A 88 -13.54 16.39 4.14
CA TYR A 88 -14.76 16.98 3.55
C TYR A 88 -15.99 16.82 4.45
N GLY A 89 -16.13 15.68 5.14
CA GLY A 89 -17.23 15.44 6.09
C GLY A 89 -17.18 16.29 7.36
N ILE A 90 -15.99 16.74 7.77
CA ILE A 90 -15.82 17.75 8.81
C ILE A 90 -16.08 19.14 8.23
N GLY A 91 -15.48 19.44 7.08
CA GLY A 91 -15.57 20.74 6.41
C GLY A 91 -17.00 21.17 6.09
N VAL A 92 -17.86 20.25 5.67
CA VAL A 92 -19.27 20.54 5.34
C VAL A 92 -20.06 21.10 6.54
N LYS A 93 -19.61 20.83 7.77
CA LYS A 93 -20.25 21.30 9.00
C LYS A 93 -19.76 22.69 9.43
N GLN A 94 -18.72 23.22 8.77
CA GLN A 94 -18.13 24.50 9.13
C GLN A 94 -18.92 25.68 8.55
N PRO A 95 -19.00 26.82 9.25
CA PRO A 95 -19.67 28.02 8.74
C PRO A 95 -19.15 28.48 7.38
N ALA A 96 -17.84 28.34 7.12
CA ALA A 96 -17.21 28.73 5.86
C ALA A 96 -17.72 27.92 4.65
N ALA A 97 -18.19 26.68 4.86
CA ALA A 97 -18.70 25.82 3.80
C ALA A 97 -20.20 26.04 3.50
N ARG A 98 -20.88 27.01 4.14
CA ARG A 98 -22.34 27.19 4.01
C ARG A 98 -22.81 27.36 2.56
N MET A 99 -22.02 28.01 1.71
CA MET A 99 -22.32 28.18 0.28
C MET A 99 -21.80 27.02 -0.59
N GLN A 100 -21.15 26.03 0.01
CA GLN A 100 -20.45 24.92 -0.66
C GLN A 100 -20.87 23.54 -0.14
N THR A 101 -21.98 23.44 0.60
CA THR A 101 -22.48 22.20 1.18
C THR A 101 -22.65 21.07 0.15
N GLY A 102 -23.21 21.39 -1.01
CA GLY A 102 -23.40 20.44 -2.11
C GLY A 102 -22.08 19.85 -2.63
N PRO A 103 -21.13 20.70 -3.11
CA PRO A 103 -19.79 20.26 -3.50
C PRO A 103 -19.06 19.44 -2.42
N TYR A 104 -19.06 19.87 -1.16
CA TYR A 104 -18.40 19.15 -0.07
C TYR A 104 -19.01 17.76 0.16
N THR A 105 -20.34 17.66 0.14
CA THR A 105 -21.04 16.39 0.30
C THR A 105 -20.71 15.44 -0.86
N ARG A 106 -20.61 15.97 -2.10
CA ARG A 106 -20.21 15.18 -3.27
C ARG A 106 -18.78 14.67 -3.13
N MET A 107 -17.82 15.55 -2.86
CA MET A 107 -16.42 15.15 -2.71
C MET A 107 -16.24 14.09 -1.62
N ARG A 108 -16.92 14.24 -0.48
CA ARG A 108 -16.95 13.22 0.57
C ARG A 108 -17.41 11.86 0.03
N SER A 109 -18.54 11.81 -0.67
CA SER A 109 -19.07 10.57 -1.23
C SER A 109 -18.13 9.96 -2.28
N ASP A 110 -17.51 10.78 -3.12
CA ASP A 110 -16.57 10.35 -4.15
C ASP A 110 -15.34 9.67 -3.50
N TYR A 111 -14.73 10.30 -2.51
CA TYR A 111 -13.58 9.72 -1.81
C TYR A 111 -13.93 8.47 -0.98
N LEU A 112 -15.14 8.37 -0.41
CA LEU A 112 -15.60 7.12 0.20
C LEU A 112 -15.71 6.01 -0.86
N GLY A 113 -16.21 6.34 -2.04
CA GLY A 113 -16.28 5.44 -3.18
C GLY A 113 -14.89 4.93 -3.61
N ILE A 114 -13.91 5.84 -3.72
CA ILE A 114 -12.53 5.53 -4.06
C ILE A 114 -11.88 4.66 -2.98
N SER A 115 -12.03 5.04 -1.70
CA SER A 115 -11.52 4.29 -0.55
C SER A 115 -12.04 2.84 -0.54
N ARG A 116 -13.34 2.65 -0.80
CA ARG A 116 -13.94 1.33 -0.95
C ARG A 116 -13.27 0.51 -2.05
N VAL A 117 -13.08 1.08 -3.24
CA VAL A 117 -12.48 0.35 -4.38
C VAL A 117 -11.09 -0.15 -4.02
N TYR A 118 -10.24 0.71 -3.48
CA TYR A 118 -8.88 0.32 -3.09
C TYR A 118 -8.86 -0.70 -1.93
N LEU A 119 -9.73 -0.55 -0.92
CA LEU A 119 -9.80 -1.51 0.17
C LEU A 119 -10.24 -2.90 -0.31
N MET A 120 -11.26 -2.96 -1.18
CA MET A 120 -11.72 -4.24 -1.74
C MET A 120 -10.63 -4.93 -2.56
N ASP A 121 -9.90 -4.18 -3.38
CA ASP A 121 -8.79 -4.71 -4.18
C ASP A 121 -7.60 -5.15 -3.30
N ALA A 122 -7.30 -4.39 -2.23
CA ALA A 122 -6.28 -4.79 -1.25
C ALA A 122 -6.66 -6.11 -0.55
N MET A 123 -7.91 -6.24 -0.12
CA MET A 123 -8.42 -7.47 0.49
C MET A 123 -8.35 -8.64 -0.48
N GLU A 124 -8.80 -8.48 -1.73
CA GLU A 124 -8.72 -9.52 -2.75
C GLU A 124 -7.28 -9.96 -3.01
N ALA A 125 -6.35 -9.00 -3.10
CA ALA A 125 -4.93 -9.29 -3.28
C ALA A 125 -4.33 -10.08 -2.11
N VAL A 126 -4.66 -9.73 -0.86
CA VAL A 126 -4.25 -10.49 0.32
C VAL A 126 -4.86 -11.90 0.32
N LEU A 127 -6.14 -12.03 -0.01
CA LEU A 127 -6.81 -13.35 -0.09
C LEU A 127 -6.12 -14.29 -1.09
N LYS A 128 -5.66 -13.77 -2.23
CA LYS A 128 -4.90 -14.54 -3.23
C LYS A 128 -3.52 -14.97 -2.73
N GLN A 129 -2.88 -14.17 -1.88
CA GLN A 129 -1.53 -14.44 -1.38
C GLN A 129 -1.50 -15.27 -0.10
N ARG A 130 -2.49 -15.12 0.79
CA ARG A 130 -2.45 -15.70 2.14
C ARG A 130 -2.32 -17.22 2.15
N ALA A 131 -2.85 -17.90 1.13
CA ALA A 131 -2.74 -19.36 0.98
C ALA A 131 -1.29 -19.83 0.69
N LYS A 132 -0.43 -18.93 0.23
CA LYS A 132 0.98 -19.18 -0.10
C LYS A 132 1.95 -18.72 1.00
N LEU A 133 1.45 -18.10 2.08
CA LEU A 133 2.30 -17.61 3.16
C LEU A 133 2.85 -18.78 3.99
N SER A 134 4.12 -18.67 4.35
CA SER A 134 4.82 -19.55 5.27
C SER A 134 5.49 -18.74 6.39
N ASP A 135 6.18 -19.40 7.31
CA ASP A 135 6.97 -18.75 8.37
C ASP A 135 8.29 -18.12 7.87
N ALA A 136 8.65 -18.40 6.61
CA ALA A 136 9.81 -17.83 5.95
C ALA A 136 9.65 -16.30 5.80
N PRO A 137 10.68 -15.50 6.10
CA PRO A 137 10.64 -14.06 5.89
C PRO A 137 10.34 -13.70 4.43
N LEU A 138 9.63 -12.59 4.24
CA LEU A 138 9.32 -12.07 2.91
C LEU A 138 10.38 -11.05 2.51
N PRO A 139 11.25 -11.34 1.52
CA PRO A 139 12.20 -10.37 1.03
C PRO A 139 11.46 -9.24 0.31
N LEU A 140 11.96 -8.01 0.45
CA LEU A 140 11.41 -6.85 -0.25
C LEU A 140 12.53 -5.85 -0.58
N LYS A 141 12.70 -5.53 -1.87
CA LYS A 141 13.72 -4.60 -2.37
C LYS A 141 13.06 -3.39 -3.03
N ILE A 142 12.80 -2.39 -2.21
CA ILE A 142 12.21 -1.14 -2.67
C ILE A 142 12.79 0.05 -1.89
N THR A 143 12.87 1.19 -2.56
CA THR A 143 13.17 2.46 -1.89
C THR A 143 12.02 2.79 -0.95
N PHE A 144 12.34 3.09 0.31
CA PHE A 144 11.33 3.53 1.26
C PHE A 144 10.69 4.84 0.76
N PRO A 145 9.35 4.98 0.81
CA PRO A 145 8.70 6.22 0.40
C PRO A 145 9.17 7.39 1.26
N ASP A 146 9.36 8.55 0.64
CA ASP A 146 9.63 9.78 1.38
C ASP A 146 8.47 10.13 2.34
N PHE A 147 8.75 10.85 3.42
CA PHE A 147 7.78 11.14 4.47
C PHE A 147 7.98 12.55 5.02
N SER A 148 6.98 13.41 4.83
CA SER A 148 7.03 14.78 5.37
C SER A 148 6.69 14.87 6.86
N GLY A 149 5.99 13.87 7.41
CA GLY A 149 5.47 13.90 8.79
C GLY A 149 4.32 14.87 9.03
N THR A 150 4.09 15.82 8.12
CA THR A 150 3.08 16.86 8.22
C THR A 150 1.87 16.57 7.34
N GLU A 151 0.67 16.87 7.84
CA GLU A 151 -0.53 16.88 7.01
C GLU A 151 -0.44 18.01 5.97
N PRO A 152 -0.82 17.77 4.69
CA PRO A 152 -0.81 18.82 3.68
C PRO A 152 -1.73 19.98 4.04
N ALA A 153 -1.30 21.23 3.87
CA ALA A 153 -2.08 22.41 4.27
C ALA A 153 -3.48 22.50 3.64
N ALA A 154 -3.66 21.91 2.45
CA ALA A 154 -4.96 21.81 1.79
C ALA A 154 -5.96 20.94 2.57
N MET A 155 -5.52 19.86 3.22
CA MET A 155 -6.39 19.03 4.06
C MET A 155 -6.98 19.85 5.20
N GLU A 156 -6.14 20.65 5.84
CA GLU A 156 -6.59 21.49 6.95
C GLU A 156 -7.58 22.57 6.48
N LYS A 157 -7.32 23.20 5.32
CA LYS A 157 -8.28 24.12 4.69
C LYS A 157 -9.62 23.44 4.39
N ILE A 158 -9.59 22.22 3.86
CA ILE A 158 -10.80 21.43 3.60
C ILE A 158 -11.55 21.18 4.91
N ARG A 159 -10.88 20.74 5.99
CA ARG A 159 -11.50 20.54 7.32
C ARG A 159 -12.14 21.82 7.86
N HIS A 160 -11.59 22.98 7.55
CA HIS A 160 -12.12 24.29 7.92
C HIS A 160 -13.23 24.81 7.00
N GLY A 161 -13.64 24.02 6.00
CA GLY A 161 -14.70 24.41 5.05
C GLY A 161 -14.27 25.47 4.03
N MET A 162 -12.96 25.66 3.86
CA MET A 162 -12.40 26.60 2.89
C MET A 162 -12.21 25.94 1.53
N ALA A 163 -12.61 26.64 0.47
CA ALA A 163 -12.33 26.21 -0.89
C ALA A 163 -10.82 26.04 -1.12
N VAL A 164 -10.46 24.95 -1.81
CA VAL A 164 -9.09 24.65 -2.23
C VAL A 164 -9.10 24.50 -3.75
N GLN A 165 -8.06 25.02 -4.41
CA GLN A 165 -7.90 24.84 -5.85
C GLN A 165 -7.64 23.37 -6.18
N ASP A 166 -8.12 22.91 -7.34
CA ASP A 166 -7.98 21.49 -7.73
C ASP A 166 -6.52 21.02 -7.76
N SER A 167 -5.58 21.87 -8.18
CA SER A 167 -4.14 21.58 -8.18
C SER A 167 -3.59 21.36 -6.76
N ASP A 168 -3.99 22.20 -5.80
CA ASP A 168 -3.61 22.06 -4.40
C ASP A 168 -4.25 20.82 -3.76
N ARG A 169 -5.52 20.53 -4.09
CA ARG A 169 -6.21 19.31 -3.65
C ARG A 169 -5.48 18.07 -4.18
N TYR A 170 -5.21 18.02 -5.47
CA TYR A 170 -4.52 16.89 -6.10
C TYR A 170 -3.12 16.66 -5.51
N ARG A 171 -2.35 17.73 -5.31
CA ARG A 171 -1.06 17.62 -4.62
C ARG A 171 -1.21 17.05 -3.21
N ALA A 172 -2.21 17.49 -2.45
CA ALA A 172 -2.48 16.97 -1.12
C ALA A 172 -2.90 15.49 -1.12
N GLU A 173 -3.65 15.04 -2.13
CA GLU A 173 -3.97 13.61 -2.32
C GLU A 173 -2.68 12.79 -2.51
N LEU A 174 -1.76 13.27 -3.35
CA LEU A 174 -0.47 12.59 -3.59
C LEU A 174 0.40 12.56 -2.34
N GLU A 175 0.57 13.69 -1.66
CA GLU A 175 1.37 13.79 -0.43
C GLU A 175 0.79 12.94 0.71
N THR A 176 -0.54 12.92 0.85
CA THR A 176 -1.24 12.10 1.85
C THR A 176 -1.06 10.62 1.54
N SER A 177 -1.20 10.22 0.28
CA SER A 177 -0.97 8.84 -0.17
C SER A 177 0.47 8.39 0.04
N ARG A 178 1.45 9.25 -0.25
CA ARG A 178 2.87 9.02 0.04
C ARG A 178 3.12 8.78 1.52
N ASN A 179 2.59 9.66 2.37
CA ASN A 179 2.75 9.57 3.82
C ASN A 179 2.10 8.29 4.37
N TYR A 180 0.95 7.89 3.85
CA TYR A 180 0.33 6.63 4.22
C TYR A 180 1.10 5.41 3.72
N LEU A 181 1.67 5.46 2.51
CA LEU A 181 2.53 4.39 2.03
C LEU A 181 3.75 4.21 2.93
N ALA A 182 4.41 5.31 3.34
CA ALA A 182 5.51 5.25 4.30
C ALA A 182 5.09 4.60 5.63
N ARG A 183 3.93 4.99 6.19
CA ARG A 183 3.37 4.41 7.42
C ARG A 183 3.06 2.92 7.29
N VAL A 184 2.41 2.51 6.19
CA VAL A 184 2.12 1.09 5.93
C VAL A 184 3.42 0.32 5.84
N MET A 185 4.39 0.79 5.04
CA MET A 185 5.68 0.10 4.88
C MET A 185 6.48 0.00 6.18
N ALA A 186 6.45 1.04 7.02
CA ALA A 186 7.04 1.01 8.36
C ALA A 186 6.39 -0.06 9.24
N ALA A 187 5.05 -0.10 9.27
CA ALA A 187 4.30 -1.10 10.03
C ALA A 187 4.64 -2.52 9.57
N LEU A 188 4.61 -2.78 8.26
CA LEU A 188 4.93 -4.10 7.68
C LEU A 188 6.36 -4.57 8.03
N ALA A 189 7.30 -3.64 8.17
CA ALA A 189 8.67 -3.92 8.60
C ALA A 189 8.84 -4.08 10.13
N GLY A 190 7.74 -4.04 10.90
CA GLY A 190 7.77 -4.18 12.36
C GLY A 190 8.18 -2.93 13.11
N ALA A 191 8.16 -1.76 12.46
CA ALA A 191 8.38 -0.47 13.11
C ALA A 191 7.09 0.13 13.71
N GLY A 192 5.92 -0.47 13.44
CA GLY A 192 4.63 0.06 13.88
C GLY A 192 4.38 1.45 13.27
N GLU A 193 4.06 2.44 14.10
CA GLU A 193 3.81 3.82 13.65
C GLU A 193 5.09 4.67 13.49
N ASP A 194 6.27 4.14 13.86
CA ASP A 194 7.54 4.85 13.76
C ASP A 194 8.10 4.78 12.33
N VAL A 195 7.76 5.78 11.54
CA VAL A 195 8.19 5.90 10.13
C VAL A 195 9.70 6.07 10.01
N HIS A 196 10.38 6.69 11.00
CA HIS A 196 11.83 6.86 10.96
C HIS A 196 12.55 5.53 11.17
N LYS A 197 12.08 4.72 12.13
CA LYS A 197 12.54 3.34 12.32
C LYS A 197 12.22 2.48 11.10
N GLY A 198 11.05 2.69 10.49
CA GLY A 198 10.70 2.09 9.20
C GLY A 198 11.74 2.41 8.13
N HIS A 199 12.00 3.69 7.87
CA HIS A 199 13.00 4.13 6.91
C HIS A 199 14.38 3.51 7.16
N ALA A 200 14.83 3.48 8.43
CA ALA A 200 16.10 2.85 8.81
C ALA A 200 16.17 1.36 8.42
N ALA A 201 15.06 0.62 8.54
CA ALA A 201 15.01 -0.80 8.16
C ALA A 201 15.21 -1.04 6.65
N PHE A 202 14.90 -0.05 5.80
CA PHE A 202 15.03 -0.13 4.34
C PHE A 202 16.35 0.46 3.81
N GLN A 203 17.18 1.10 4.64
CA GLN A 203 18.43 1.75 4.21
C GLN A 203 19.44 0.77 3.60
N ALA A 204 19.41 -0.50 3.99
CA ALA A 204 20.27 -1.54 3.42
C ALA A 204 19.87 -1.96 1.99
N GLY A 205 18.79 -1.40 1.43
CA GLY A 205 18.29 -1.69 0.08
C GLY A 205 17.49 -3.00 -0.04
N ALA A 206 17.42 -3.79 1.02
CA ALA A 206 16.56 -4.96 1.14
C ALA A 206 16.10 -5.13 2.59
N VAL A 207 14.82 -5.40 2.78
CA VAL A 207 14.24 -5.74 4.09
C VAL A 207 13.71 -7.16 4.06
N GLN A 208 13.78 -7.86 5.20
CA GLN A 208 13.18 -9.16 5.40
C GLN A 208 11.98 -8.98 6.32
N LEU A 209 10.78 -8.96 5.75
CA LEU A 209 9.56 -8.79 6.54
C LEU A 209 9.26 -10.07 7.30
N ASP A 210 8.94 -9.96 8.59
CA ASP A 210 8.36 -11.07 9.33
C ASP A 210 6.93 -11.31 8.82
N THR A 211 6.67 -12.48 8.24
CA THR A 211 5.36 -12.82 7.67
C THR A 211 4.20 -12.68 8.65
N ARG A 212 4.45 -12.92 9.95
CA ARG A 212 3.44 -12.78 11.01
C ARG A 212 3.10 -11.32 11.24
N VAL A 213 4.12 -10.46 11.32
CA VAL A 213 3.95 -9.01 11.46
C VAL A 213 3.29 -8.44 10.21
N TYR A 214 3.78 -8.79 9.02
CA TYR A 214 3.20 -8.40 7.74
C TYR A 214 1.69 -8.69 7.69
N LEU A 215 1.29 -9.93 7.99
CA LEU A 215 -0.12 -10.32 7.93
C LEU A 215 -0.95 -9.62 9.02
N PHE A 216 -0.42 -9.49 10.23
CA PHE A 216 -1.12 -8.81 11.33
C PHE A 216 -1.36 -7.32 11.01
N GLU A 217 -0.33 -6.59 10.59
CA GLU A 217 -0.43 -5.14 10.38
C GLU A 217 -1.37 -4.80 9.20
N LEU A 218 -1.36 -5.59 8.12
CA LEU A 218 -2.36 -5.48 7.05
C LEU A 218 -3.78 -5.73 7.57
N THR A 219 -3.93 -6.78 8.38
CA THR A 219 -5.23 -7.18 8.94
C THR A 219 -5.77 -6.11 9.89
N ALA A 220 -4.91 -5.48 10.69
CA ALA A 220 -5.26 -4.35 11.54
C ALA A 220 -5.65 -3.11 10.71
N ALA A 221 -4.94 -2.83 9.61
CA ALA A 221 -5.27 -1.74 8.70
C ALA A 221 -6.65 -1.95 8.04
N PHE A 222 -6.96 -3.15 7.55
CA PHE A 222 -8.27 -3.47 6.99
C PHE A 222 -9.38 -3.34 8.03
N TYR A 223 -9.14 -3.79 9.26
CA TYR A 223 -10.09 -3.60 10.33
C TYR A 223 -10.34 -2.12 10.57
N LYS A 224 -9.31 -1.28 10.69
CA LYS A 224 -9.48 0.18 10.85
C LYS A 224 -10.30 0.78 9.70
N LEU A 225 -9.96 0.43 8.46
CA LEU A 225 -10.61 0.95 7.25
C LEU A 225 -12.07 0.51 7.11
N ARG A 226 -12.52 -0.55 7.80
CA ARG A 226 -13.94 -0.96 7.81
C ARG A 226 -14.90 0.18 8.16
N ALA A 227 -14.42 1.19 8.88
CA ALA A 227 -15.20 2.35 9.31
C ALA A 227 -15.86 3.09 8.13
N ILE A 228 -15.31 2.99 6.92
CA ILE A 228 -15.93 3.57 5.71
C ILE A 228 -17.29 2.92 5.37
N PHE A 229 -17.55 1.70 5.86
CA PHE A 229 -18.81 0.98 5.63
C PHE A 229 -19.83 1.14 6.77
N GLU A 230 -19.47 1.82 7.85
CA GLU A 230 -20.38 2.07 8.96
C GLU A 230 -21.46 3.11 8.61
N ALA A 231 -22.52 3.18 9.41
CA ALA A 231 -23.70 4.03 9.19
C ALA A 231 -23.38 5.53 9.05
N LYS A 232 -22.27 6.00 9.64
CA LYS A 232 -21.84 7.40 9.50
C LYS A 232 -21.16 7.68 8.16
N ALA A 233 -20.78 6.68 7.38
CA ALA A 233 -20.06 6.78 6.12
C ALA A 233 -20.89 6.24 4.95
N LEU A 234 -20.56 5.06 4.40
CA LEU A 234 -21.30 4.47 3.28
C LEU A 234 -22.56 3.72 3.68
N ASP A 235 -22.71 3.36 4.96
CA ASP A 235 -23.84 2.56 5.47
C ASP A 235 -24.09 1.27 4.66
N ASP A 236 -23.03 0.48 4.42
CA ASP A 236 -23.12 -0.80 3.71
C ASP A 236 -22.73 -1.96 4.64
N SER A 237 -23.75 -2.50 5.31
CA SER A 237 -23.61 -3.62 6.26
C SER A 237 -23.03 -4.89 5.63
N ARG A 238 -23.20 -5.08 4.31
CA ARG A 238 -22.64 -6.24 3.60
C ARG A 238 -21.13 -6.10 3.47
N TYR A 239 -20.64 -4.97 2.99
CA TYR A 239 -19.19 -4.75 2.89
C TYR A 239 -18.52 -4.63 4.27
N LEU A 240 -19.23 -4.08 5.26
CA LEU A 240 -18.75 -4.09 6.64
C LEU A 240 -18.54 -5.53 7.14
N ARG A 241 -19.54 -6.41 6.94
CA ARG A 241 -19.44 -7.83 7.27
C ARG A 241 -18.31 -8.52 6.52
N THR A 242 -18.24 -8.37 5.19
CA THR A 242 -17.19 -8.96 4.35
C THR A 242 -15.80 -8.55 4.83
N THR A 243 -15.60 -7.28 5.18
CA THR A 243 -14.31 -6.79 5.69
C THR A 243 -13.94 -7.48 6.99
N ILE A 244 -14.88 -7.63 7.93
CA ILE A 244 -14.63 -8.31 9.20
C ILE A 244 -14.34 -9.80 8.99
N GLU A 245 -15.04 -10.47 8.08
CA GLU A 245 -14.80 -11.88 7.74
C GLU A 245 -13.42 -12.09 7.11
N VAL A 246 -12.97 -11.18 6.23
CA VAL A 246 -11.60 -11.19 5.70
C VAL A 246 -10.57 -11.04 6.82
N VAL A 247 -10.79 -10.09 7.74
CA VAL A 247 -9.93 -9.87 8.90
C VAL A 247 -9.85 -11.12 9.78
N GLN A 248 -10.98 -11.74 10.13
CA GLN A 248 -11.01 -12.99 10.91
C GLN A 248 -10.28 -14.13 10.20
N GLY A 249 -10.51 -14.32 8.90
CA GLY A 249 -9.81 -15.35 8.13
C GLY A 249 -8.30 -15.14 8.04
N ASN A 250 -7.83 -13.88 8.04
CA ASN A 250 -6.39 -13.60 8.12
C ASN A 250 -5.83 -13.88 9.52
N LEU A 251 -6.60 -13.60 10.58
CA LEU A 251 -6.21 -13.96 11.95
C LEU A 251 -6.10 -15.49 12.12
N ASP A 252 -6.96 -16.27 11.47
CA ASP A 252 -6.85 -17.74 11.48
C ASP A 252 -5.55 -18.25 10.84
N VAL A 253 -5.09 -17.58 9.77
CA VAL A 253 -3.79 -17.88 9.15
C VAL A 253 -2.65 -17.44 10.07
N LEU A 254 -2.76 -16.27 10.69
CA LEU A 254 -1.78 -15.75 11.64
C LEU A 254 -1.60 -16.68 12.84
N ASP A 255 -2.70 -17.22 13.39
CA ASP A 255 -2.66 -18.16 14.52
C ASP A 255 -1.85 -19.43 14.18
N LYS A 256 -1.94 -19.92 12.94
CA LYS A 256 -1.11 -21.05 12.47
C LYS A 256 0.36 -20.68 12.42
N LEU A 257 0.70 -19.50 11.91
CA LEU A 257 2.07 -19.01 11.87
C LEU A 257 2.63 -18.78 13.28
N LEU A 258 1.81 -18.30 14.21
CA LEU A 258 2.16 -18.09 15.61
C LEU A 258 2.27 -19.40 16.41
N ALA A 259 1.56 -20.46 16.02
CA ALA A 259 1.76 -21.79 16.58
C ALA A 259 3.13 -22.37 16.19
N ALA A 260 3.57 -22.13 14.95
CA ALA A 260 4.88 -22.57 14.46
C ALA A 260 6.04 -21.75 15.07
N ARG A 261 5.88 -20.42 15.15
CA ARG A 261 6.85 -19.52 15.81
C ARG A 261 6.11 -18.60 16.78
N PRO A 262 6.06 -18.93 18.09
CA PRO A 262 5.36 -18.13 19.07
C PRO A 262 5.90 -16.70 19.21
N ASP A 263 5.00 -15.75 19.43
CA ASP A 263 5.27 -14.37 19.78
C ASP A 263 4.14 -13.87 20.69
N LYS A 264 4.45 -13.63 21.97
CA LYS A 264 3.43 -13.32 22.98
C LYS A 264 2.77 -11.96 22.74
N ASP A 265 3.52 -10.98 22.23
CA ASP A 265 2.97 -9.66 21.94
C ASP A 265 1.99 -9.75 20.76
N LEU A 266 2.43 -10.40 19.68
CA LEU A 266 1.60 -10.54 18.49
C LEU A 266 0.35 -11.40 18.76
N GLN A 267 0.46 -12.45 19.57
CA GLN A 267 -0.69 -13.24 20.04
C GLN A 267 -1.69 -12.39 20.84
N ALA A 268 -1.21 -11.52 21.74
CA ALA A 268 -2.08 -10.65 22.52
C ALA A 268 -2.81 -9.63 21.62
N ARG A 269 -2.09 -9.03 20.66
CA ARG A 269 -2.64 -8.10 19.68
C ARG A 269 -3.67 -8.78 18.76
N ALA A 270 -3.38 -9.99 18.27
CA ALA A 270 -4.29 -10.80 17.46
C ALA A 270 -5.57 -11.16 18.23
N LYS A 271 -5.44 -11.58 19.48
CA LYS A 271 -6.58 -11.89 20.35
C LYS A 271 -7.47 -10.66 20.59
N LYS A 272 -6.86 -9.49 20.83
CA LYS A 272 -7.58 -8.22 20.98
C LYS A 272 -8.37 -7.89 19.71
N LEU A 273 -7.71 -7.95 18.55
CA LEU A 273 -8.36 -7.64 17.27
C LEU A 273 -9.52 -8.60 16.98
N ARG A 274 -9.37 -9.90 17.29
CA ARG A 274 -10.46 -10.89 17.17
C ARG A 274 -11.67 -10.52 18.03
N ALA A 275 -11.44 -10.13 19.29
CA ALA A 275 -12.53 -9.69 20.16
C ALA A 275 -13.24 -8.43 19.63
N GLU A 276 -12.50 -7.52 18.99
CA GLU A 276 -13.06 -6.34 18.32
C GLU A 276 -13.90 -6.74 17.08
N CYS A 277 -13.47 -7.73 16.29
CA CYS A 277 -14.26 -8.31 15.20
C CYS A 277 -15.58 -8.89 15.70
N ASP A 278 -15.55 -9.71 16.75
CA ASP A 278 -16.74 -10.36 17.29
C ASP A 278 -17.74 -9.33 17.83
N LYS A 279 -17.24 -8.28 18.49
CA LYS A 279 -18.05 -7.15 18.95
C LYS A 279 -18.67 -6.38 17.78
N ALA A 280 -17.94 -6.20 16.68
CA ALA A 280 -18.44 -5.50 15.51
C ALA A 280 -19.53 -6.31 14.79
N LEU A 281 -19.33 -7.62 14.59
CA LEU A 281 -20.32 -8.50 13.95
C LEU A 281 -21.66 -8.52 14.69
N LYS A 282 -21.63 -8.56 16.03
CA LYS A 282 -22.84 -8.51 16.88
C LYS A 282 -23.67 -7.24 16.69
N LYS A 283 -23.08 -6.15 16.18
CA LYS A 283 -23.80 -4.89 15.90
C LYS A 283 -24.40 -4.85 14.50
N ILE A 284 -24.06 -5.80 13.63
CA ILE A 284 -24.51 -5.87 12.24
C ILE A 284 -25.73 -6.80 12.12
N THR A 285 -25.81 -7.84 12.97
CA THR A 285 -27.01 -8.64 13.22
C THR A 285 -28.03 -7.86 14.03
#